data_AF-A0A6A3IXX4-F1
#
_entry.id   AF-A0A6A3IXX4-F1
#
_cell.length_a   1.000
_cell.length_b   1.000
_cell.length_c   1.000
_cell.angle_alpha   90.00
_cell.angle_beta   90.00
_cell.angle_gamma   90.00
#
_symmetry.space_group_name_H-M   'P 1'
#
loop_
_entity.id
_entity.type
_entity.pdbx_description
1 polymer ?
#
loop_
_entity_poly.entity_id
_entity_poly.type
_entity_poly.pdbx_seq_one_letter_code
_entity_poly.pdbx_strand_id
1 'polypeptide(L)' 'MVLDSMSGIVIYSATDLTDGFYQILMRESDIPLTTVSTPSGMLWEWLVMP' A
#
# COMPACT_ATOMS: atom_id res chain seq x y z
N MET A 1 -2.59 -21.89 -13.65
CA MET A 1 -2.41 -20.89 -12.57
C MET A 1 -0.98 -20.34 -12.64
N VAL A 2 -0.73 -19.06 -12.29
CA VAL A 2 0.65 -18.47 -12.32
C VAL A 2 1.65 -19.26 -11.45
N LEU A 3 1.14 -19.93 -10.41
CA LEU A 3 1.96 -20.80 -9.56
C LEU A 3 2.36 -22.11 -10.24
N ASP A 4 1.57 -22.62 -11.20
CA ASP A 4 1.92 -23.85 -11.94
C ASP A 4 3.18 -23.63 -12.79
N SER A 5 3.37 -22.41 -13.32
CA SER A 5 4.59 -22.04 -14.06
C SER A 5 5.85 -21.91 -13.19
N MET A 6 5.70 -21.92 -11.86
CA MET A 6 6.82 -21.90 -10.93
C MET A 6 7.31 -23.32 -10.59
N SER A 7 6.59 -24.36 -11.02
CA SER A 7 6.94 -25.76 -10.76
C SER A 7 8.33 -26.11 -11.32
N GLY A 8 9.21 -26.61 -10.47
CA GLY A 8 10.58 -27.00 -10.85
C GLY A 8 11.60 -25.87 -10.86
N ILE A 9 11.20 -24.62 -10.58
CA ILE A 9 12.15 -23.53 -10.29
C ILE A 9 12.82 -23.80 -8.94
N VAL A 10 14.14 -23.59 -8.87
CA VAL A 10 14.95 -23.83 -7.66
C VAL A 10 15.63 -22.56 -7.14
N ILE A 11 15.53 -21.45 -7.88
CA ILE A 11 16.08 -20.15 -7.49
C ILE A 11 14.95 -19.13 -7.58
N TYR A 12 14.76 -18.39 -6.49
CA TYR A 12 13.72 -17.38 -6.38
C TYR A 12 14.32 -16.09 -5.84
N SER A 13 13.77 -14.96 -6.26
CA SER A 13 13.96 -13.66 -5.63
C SER A 13 12.60 -13.09 -5.24
N ALA A 14 12.60 -12.28 -4.19
CA ALA A 14 11.43 -11.52 -3.76
C ALA A 14 11.83 -10.05 -3.68
N THR A 15 10.95 -9.17 -4.15
CA THR A 15 11.11 -7.72 -4.05
C THR A 15 10.03 -7.20 -3.13
N ASP A 16 10.45 -6.49 -2.08
CA ASP A 16 9.51 -5.84 -1.18
C ASP A 16 8.95 -4.57 -1.84
N LEU A 17 7.63 -4.46 -1.85
CA LEU A 17 6.89 -3.31 -2.37
C LEU A 17 6.01 -2.69 -1.28
N THR A 18 6.27 -2.97 0.00
CA THR A 18 5.51 -2.42 1.13
C THR A 18 5.47 -0.89 1.08
N ASP A 19 6.60 -0.23 0.83
CA ASP A 19 6.63 1.25 0.68
C ASP A 19 6.02 1.76 -0.65
N GLY A 20 5.69 0.85 -1.57
CA GLY A 20 5.02 1.17 -2.83
C GLY A 20 3.62 1.74 -2.62
N PHE A 21 2.97 1.47 -1.49
CA PHE A 21 1.67 2.07 -1.15
C PHE A 21 1.77 3.60 -1.08
N TYR A 22 2.84 4.13 -0.47
CA TYR A 22 3.06 5.57 -0.37
C TYR A 22 3.44 6.25 -1.69
N GLN A 23 3.58 5.50 -2.79
CA GLN A 23 3.82 6.04 -4.14
C GLN A 23 2.52 6.22 -4.94
N ILE A 24 1.43 5.58 -4.51
CA ILE A 24 0.14 5.63 -5.22
C ILE A 24 -0.70 6.76 -4.61
N LEU A 25 -1.03 7.76 -5.40
CA LEU A 25 -1.93 8.83 -4.98
C LEU A 25 -3.34 8.31 -4.73
N MET A 26 -3.93 8.76 -3.62
CA MET A 26 -5.34 8.51 -3.34
C MET A 26 -6.22 9.33 -4.28
N ARG A 27 -7.40 8.80 -4.59
CA ARG A 27 -8.43 9.59 -5.27
C ARG A 27 -8.91 10.68 -4.32
N GLU A 28 -8.99 11.92 -4.80
CA GLU A 28 -9.36 13.08 -3.97
C GLU A 28 -10.67 12.90 -3.19
N SER A 29 -11.68 12.27 -3.79
CA SER A 29 -12.96 12.00 -3.12
C SER A 29 -12.85 11.06 -1.92
N ASP A 30 -11.80 10.24 -1.87
CA ASP A 30 -11.62 9.16 -0.92
C ASP A 30 -10.63 9.55 0.19
N ILE A 31 -9.88 10.66 0.01
CA ILE A 31 -8.94 11.19 1.02
C ILE A 31 -9.62 11.38 2.39
N PRO A 32 -10.80 12.02 2.49
CA PRO A 32 -11.45 12.22 3.79
C PRO A 32 -11.82 10.91 4.50
N LEU A 33 -11.99 9.80 3.77
CA LEU A 33 -12.33 8.48 4.32
C LEU A 33 -11.17 7.85 5.10
N THR A 34 -9.95 8.34 4.90
CA THR A 34 -8.74 7.83 5.56
C THR A 34 -8.25 8.73 6.68
N THR A 35 -9.01 9.76 7.06
CA THR A 35 -8.61 10.71 8.10
C THR A 35 -8.32 10.02 9.44
N VAL A 36 -7.16 10.30 10.04
CA VAL A 36 -6.77 9.80 11.36
C VAL A 36 -6.59 10.95 12.34
N SER A 37 -7.02 10.75 13.60
CA SER A 37 -6.85 11.74 14.67
C SER A 37 -5.68 11.37 15.59
N THR A 38 -4.87 12.35 15.98
CA THR A 38 -3.91 12.19 17.07
C THR A 38 -4.60 12.28 18.43
N PRO A 39 -3.98 11.79 19.52
CA PRO A 39 -4.50 11.97 20.87
C PRO A 39 -4.69 13.44 21.30
N SER A 40 -3.98 14.39 20.67
CA SER A 40 -4.17 15.82 20.89
C SER A 40 -5.36 16.41 20.12
N GLY A 41 -6.07 15.61 19.32
CA GLY A 41 -7.21 16.02 18.51
C GLY A 41 -6.85 16.59 17.14
N MET A 42 -5.59 16.49 16.71
CA MET A 42 -5.19 16.91 15.36
C MET A 42 -5.62 15.87 14.33
N LEU A 43 -6.25 16.31 13.24
CA LEU A 43 -6.64 15.46 12.12
C LEU A 43 -5.55 15.44 11.04
N TRP A 44 -5.30 14.28 10.47
CA TRP A 44 -4.40 14.05 9.35
C TRP A 44 -5.10 13.26 8.26
N GLU A 45 -4.83 13.62 7.01
CA GLU A 45 -5.37 12.95 5.81
C GLU A 45 -4.24 12.23 5.07
N TRP A 46 -4.56 11.10 4.44
CA TRP A 46 -3.60 10.39 3.59
C TRP A 46 -3.76 10.81 2.13
N LEU A 47 -2.73 11.44 1.57
CA LEU A 47 -2.68 11.84 0.15
C LEU A 47 -2.27 10.68 -0.77
N VAL A 48 -1.65 9.66 -0.18
CA VAL A 48 -1.18 8.44 -0.83
C VAL A 48 -1.82 7.24 -0.11
N MET A 49 -1.78 6.06 -0.71
CA MET A 49 -2.41 4.88 -0.12
C MET A 49 -1.79 4.57 1.27
N PRO A 50 -2.61 4.48 2.34
CA PRO A 50 -2.12 4.26 3.71
C PRO A 50 -1.65 2.83 3.98
#